data_AF-A0AAD5F9C7-F1
#
_entry.id   AF-A0AAD5F9C7-F1
#
_cell.length_a   1.000
_cell.length_b   1.000
_cell.length_c   1.000
_cell.angle_alpha   90.00
_cell.angle_beta   90.00
_cell.angle_gamma   90.00
#
_symmetry.space_group_name_H-M   'P 1'
#
loop_
_entity.id
_entity.type
_entity.pdbx_description
1 polymer ?
#
loop_
_entity_poly.entity_id
_entity_poly.type
_entity_poly.pdbx_seq_one_letter_code
_entity_poly.pdbx_strand_id
1 'polypeptide(L)'
;MRAVVLALTVALVASHQVNLEFAAGKTYVYKYEGLLLGGLPQEGLAKAGVKVSSKVLISAVAQNSFLLKLQDPQLFEYTGIWPQDSFVPAAKLTSALNSQLVIPIKFEYSNGVV
;
A
#
# COMPACT_ATOMS: atom_id res chain seq x y z
N MET A 1 34.31 -13.86 -24.92
CA MET A 1 33.96 -12.48 -24.50
C MET A 1 32.46 -12.21 -24.45
N ARG A 2 31.66 -12.55 -25.48
CA ARG A 2 30.22 -12.19 -25.52
C ARG A 2 29.37 -12.76 -24.37
N ALA A 3 29.60 -14.01 -23.96
CA ALA A 3 28.87 -14.64 -22.85
C ALA A 3 29.16 -13.99 -21.47
N VAL A 4 30.39 -13.52 -21.26
CA VAL A 4 30.79 -12.83 -20.02
C VAL A 4 30.15 -11.46 -19.95
N VAL A 5 30.14 -10.72 -21.06
CA VAL A 5 29.43 -9.42 -21.15
C VAL A 5 27.94 -9.61 -20.88
N LEU A 6 27.32 -10.65 -21.44
CA LEU A 6 25.92 -10.98 -21.20
C LEU A 6 25.64 -11.30 -19.72
N ALA A 7 26.44 -12.18 -19.11
CA ALA A 7 26.30 -12.53 -17.70
C ALA A 7 26.49 -11.32 -16.77
N LEU A 8 27.44 -10.44 -17.09
CA LEU A 8 27.68 -9.20 -16.34
C LEU A 8 26.51 -8.22 -16.47
N THR A 9 25.93 -8.08 -17.67
CA THR A 9 24.74 -7.23 -17.87
C THR A 9 23.51 -7.77 -17.14
N VAL A 10 23.31 -9.09 -17.11
CA VAL A 10 22.19 -9.72 -16.39
C VAL A 10 22.36 -9.55 -14.88
N ALA A 11 23.57 -9.73 -14.35
CA ALA A 11 23.88 -9.50 -12.94
C ALA A 11 23.64 -8.03 -12.53
N LEU A 12 24.05 -7.07 -13.37
CA LEU A 12 23.89 -5.64 -13.10
C LEU A 12 22.41 -5.20 -13.10
N VAL A 13 21.61 -5.77 -14.00
CA VAL A 13 20.16 -5.53 -14.04
C VAL A 13 19.46 -6.20 -12.86
N ALA A 14 19.89 -7.40 -12.45
CA ALA A 14 19.34 -8.09 -11.28
C ALA A 14 19.67 -7.36 -9.96
N SER A 15 20.78 -6.61 -9.90
CA SER A 15 21.15 -5.81 -8.73
C SER A 15 20.47 -4.44 -8.64
N HIS A 16 19.69 -4.01 -9.65
CA HIS A 16 18.90 -2.79 -9.55
C HIS A 16 17.67 -3.04 -8.67
N GLN A 17 17.88 -3.05 -7.35
CA GLN A 17 16.80 -2.82 -6.40
C GLN A 17 16.34 -1.38 -6.60
N VAL A 18 15.16 -1.20 -7.21
CA VAL A 18 14.51 0.11 -7.29
C VAL A 18 14.12 0.50 -5.88
N ASN A 19 14.94 1.35 -5.27
CA ASN A 19 14.69 1.84 -3.94
C ASN A 19 13.83 3.11 -3.98
N LEU A 20 12.87 3.24 -3.07
CA LEU A 20 12.03 4.44 -2.99
C LEU A 20 12.85 5.55 -2.32
N GLU A 21 13.29 6.54 -3.07
CA GLU A 21 14.01 7.69 -2.51
C GLU A 21 13.04 8.81 -2.11
N PHE A 22 13.14 9.23 -0.86
CA PHE A 22 12.33 10.31 -0.30
C PHE A 22 13.22 11.51 0.02
N ALA A 23 13.06 12.60 -0.73
CA ALA A 23 13.84 13.82 -0.52
C ALA A 23 13.39 14.58 0.74
N ALA A 24 14.35 15.15 1.47
CA ALA A 24 14.09 15.93 2.68
C ALA A 24 13.13 17.10 2.42
N GLY A 25 12.16 17.29 3.32
CA GLY A 25 11.17 18.36 3.21
C GLY A 25 10.13 18.16 2.09
N LYS A 26 10.13 17.01 1.41
CA LYS A 26 9.07 16.64 0.46
C LYS A 26 8.03 15.72 1.12
N THR A 27 6.81 15.86 0.62
CA THR A 27 5.70 14.96 0.93
C THR A 27 5.25 14.30 -0.36
N TYR A 28 5.20 12.98 -0.36
CA TYR A 28 4.78 12.15 -1.47
C TYR A 28 3.36 11.68 -1.20
N VAL A 29 2.49 11.76 -2.21
CA VAL A 29 1.08 11.41 -2.09
C VAL A 29 0.79 10.23 -3.00
N TYR A 30 0.38 9.11 -2.42
CA TYR A 30 0.03 7.88 -3.14
C TYR A 30 -1.46 7.63 -3.02
N LYS A 31 -2.08 7.15 -4.11
CA LYS A 31 -3.39 6.50 -4.02
C LYS A 31 -3.16 5.09 -3.49
N TYR A 32 -3.83 4.73 -2.40
CA TYR A 32 -3.72 3.42 -1.79
C TYR A 32 -5.08 2.72 -1.77
N GLU A 33 -5.11 1.48 -2.22
CA GLU A 33 -6.23 0.56 -2.04
C GLU A 33 -5.71 -0.75 -1.42
N GLY A 34 -6.34 -1.17 -0.33
CA GLY A 34 -6.08 -2.45 0.33
C GLY A 34 -7.35 -3.27 0.36
N LEU A 35 -7.26 -4.56 0.02
CA LEU A 35 -8.41 -5.47 -0.04
C LEU A 35 -8.12 -6.73 0.76
N LEU A 36 -9.02 -7.06 1.69
CA LEU A 36 -9.02 -8.33 2.41
C LEU A 36 -10.33 -9.06 2.15
N LEU A 37 -10.25 -10.26 1.57
CA LEU A 37 -11.39 -11.14 1.32
C LEU A 37 -11.21 -12.47 2.03
N GLY A 38 -12.26 -12.93 2.71
CA GLY A 38 -12.41 -14.27 3.25
C GLY A 38 -13.40 -15.09 2.42
N GLY A 39 -13.09 -16.38 2.26
CA GLY A 39 -13.89 -17.34 1.50
C GLY A 39 -13.01 -18.37 0.79
N LEU A 40 -13.65 -19.25 0.01
CA LEU A 40 -12.92 -20.21 -0.82
C LEU A 40 -12.15 -19.48 -1.94
N PRO A 41 -10.99 -19.99 -2.38
CA PRO A 41 -10.14 -19.29 -3.34
C PRO A 41 -10.72 -19.26 -4.77
N GLN A 42 -11.81 -19.98 -5.03
CA GLN A 42 -12.44 -20.10 -6.34
C GLN A 42 -13.28 -18.85 -6.67
N GLU A 43 -13.31 -18.48 -7.95
CA GLU A 43 -14.20 -17.44 -8.47
C GLU A 43 -15.64 -17.95 -8.57
N GLY A 44 -16.61 -17.03 -8.61
CA GLY A 44 -18.03 -17.37 -8.67
C GLY A 44 -18.58 -17.93 -7.36
N LEU A 45 -17.80 -17.89 -6.28
CA LEU A 45 -18.23 -18.26 -4.94
C LEU A 45 -18.43 -17.05 -4.05
N ALA A 46 -19.27 -17.24 -3.03
CA ALA A 46 -19.50 -16.23 -2.01
C ALA A 46 -18.23 -15.93 -1.22
N LYS A 47 -17.92 -14.63 -1.09
CA LYS A 47 -16.86 -14.09 -0.24
C LYS A 47 -17.40 -12.96 0.61
N ALA A 48 -16.74 -12.70 1.72
CA ALA A 48 -16.96 -11.53 2.54
C ALA A 48 -15.63 -10.81 2.79
N GLY A 49 -15.64 -9.50 2.96
CA GLY A 49 -14.39 -8.79 3.18
C GLY A 49 -14.52 -7.29 3.35
N VAL A 50 -13.36 -6.66 3.45
CA VAL A 50 -13.23 -5.22 3.67
C VAL A 50 -12.22 -4.66 2.67
N LYS A 51 -12.55 -3.51 2.08
CA LYS A 51 -11.64 -2.70 1.29
C LYS A 51 -11.37 -1.38 2.00
N VAL A 52 -10.12 -0.93 1.99
CA VAL A 52 -9.73 0.43 2.35
C VAL A 52 -9.30 1.18 1.10
N SER A 53 -9.73 2.43 0.97
CA SER A 53 -9.25 3.38 -0.05
C SER A 53 -8.84 4.66 0.64
N SER A 54 -7.65 5.17 0.36
CA SER A 54 -7.14 6.40 0.99
C SER A 54 -6.02 7.02 0.15
N LYS A 55 -5.71 8.29 0.42
CA LYS A 55 -4.42 8.86 0.05
C LYS A 55 -3.42 8.58 1.17
N VAL A 56 -2.25 8.06 0.83
CA VAL A 56 -1.14 7.90 1.77
C VAL A 56 -0.15 9.03 1.54
N LEU A 57 0.11 9.81 2.59
CA LEU A 57 1.11 10.87 2.60
C LEU A 57 2.36 10.34 3.30
N ILE A 58 3.50 10.39 2.62
CA ILE A 58 4.81 10.03 3.19
C ILE A 58 5.69 11.28 3.16
N SER A 59 6.13 11.72 4.34
CA SER A 59 6.96 12.93 4.49
C SER A 59 8.29 12.60 5.16
N ALA A 60 9.38 13.11 4.60
CA ALA A 60 10.71 13.05 5.23
C ALA A 60 10.81 14.11 6.33
N VAL A 61 10.93 13.70 7.60
CA VAL A 61 10.98 14.62 8.76
C VAL A 61 12.37 14.76 9.37
N ALA A 62 13.24 13.77 9.20
CA ALA A 62 14.66 13.84 9.54
C ALA A 62 15.44 12.83 8.68
N GLN A 63 16.76 12.71 8.90
CA GLN A 63 17.55 11.67 8.23
C GLN A 63 16.99 10.29 8.56
N ASN A 64 16.64 9.53 7.53
CA ASN A 64 16.05 8.20 7.60
C ASN A 64 14.75 8.10 8.42
N SER A 65 14.10 9.22 8.79
CA SER A 65 12.87 9.21 9.57
C SER A 65 11.74 9.88 8.81
N PHE A 66 10.62 9.17 8.77
CA PHE A 66 9.48 9.50 7.93
C PHE A 66 8.18 9.47 8.74
N LEU A 67 7.21 10.24 8.27
CA LEU A 67 5.83 10.16 8.73
C LEU A 67 4.96 9.63 7.60
N LEU A 68 4.16 8.61 7.91
CA LEU A 68 3.07 8.12 7.08
C LEU A 68 1.75 8.63 7.65
N LYS A 69 0.87 9.17 6.82
CA LYS A 69 -0.49 9.55 7.23
C LYS A 69 -1.50 9.13 6.19
N LEU A 70 -2.61 8.52 6.63
CA LEU A 70 -3.78 8.33 5.78
C LEU A 70 -4.59 9.64 5.72
N GLN A 71 -4.89 10.08 4.51
CA GLN A 71 -5.78 11.20 4.24
C GLN A 71 -7.09 10.66 3.65
N ASP A 72 -8.19 11.11 4.24
CA ASP A 72 -9.57 10.79 3.86
C ASP A 72 -9.79 9.28 3.68
N PRO A 73 -9.46 8.43 4.68
CA PRO A 73 -9.64 6.99 4.55
C PRO A 73 -11.13 6.63 4.45
N GLN A 74 -11.46 5.73 3.53
CA GLN A 74 -12.80 5.18 3.33
C GLN A 74 -12.75 3.66 3.41
N LEU A 75 -13.66 3.08 4.20
CA LEU A 75 -13.85 1.64 4.30
C LEU A 75 -15.09 1.21 3.53
N PHE A 76 -15.01 0.03 2.93
CA PHE A 76 -16.09 -0.61 2.21
C PHE A 76 -16.19 -2.06 2.64
N GLU A 77 -17.41 -2.56 2.68
CA GLU A 77 -17.71 -3.97 2.94
C GLU A 77 -18.03 -4.68 1.63
N TYR A 78 -17.68 -5.95 1.59
CA TYR A 78 -18.01 -6.86 0.52
C TYR A 78 -18.76 -8.05 1.09
N THR A 79 -19.87 -8.44 0.47
CA THR A 79 -20.58 -9.69 0.77
C THR A 79 -21.32 -10.09 -0.49
N GLY A 80 -20.87 -11.17 -1.14
CA GLY A 80 -21.43 -11.56 -2.42
C GLY A 80 -20.56 -12.51 -3.22
N ILE A 81 -20.96 -12.78 -4.45
CA ILE A 81 -20.27 -13.64 -5.41
C ILE A 81 -19.09 -12.88 -6.00
N TRP A 82 -17.86 -13.34 -5.77
CA TRP A 82 -16.64 -12.67 -6.22
C TRP A 82 -16.21 -13.12 -7.62
N PRO A 83 -15.83 -12.19 -8.53
CA PRO A 83 -15.72 -10.73 -8.40
C PRO A 83 -16.94 -9.93 -8.90
N GLN A 84 -18.12 -10.55 -9.02
CA GLN A 84 -19.29 -9.97 -9.68
C GLN A 84 -19.97 -8.87 -8.87
N ASP A 85 -20.11 -9.08 -7.57
CA ASP A 85 -20.83 -8.13 -6.72
C ASP A 85 -19.98 -6.90 -6.39
N SER A 86 -20.65 -5.82 -5.98
CA SER A 86 -20.00 -4.52 -5.72
C SER A 86 -19.69 -4.31 -4.25
N PHE A 87 -18.63 -3.54 -3.98
CA PHE A 87 -18.33 -3.04 -2.65
C PHE A 87 -19.34 -1.97 -2.22
N VAL A 88 -19.78 -2.03 -0.98
CA VAL A 88 -20.71 -1.06 -0.38
C VAL A 88 -19.98 -0.19 0.64
N PRO A 89 -20.16 1.14 0.66
CA PRO A 89 -19.52 2.01 1.65
C PRO A 89 -19.90 1.63 3.10
N ALA A 90 -18.89 1.43 3.94
CA ALA A 90 -19.05 1.09 5.36
C ALA A 90 -18.94 2.35 6.22
N ALA A 91 -19.92 3.27 6.09
CA ALA A 91 -19.87 4.59 6.72
C ALA A 91 -19.76 4.53 8.25
N LYS A 92 -20.50 3.61 8.91
CA LYS A 92 -20.45 3.44 10.36
C LYS A 92 -19.06 2.98 10.84
N LEU A 93 -18.47 2.00 10.15
CA LEU A 93 -17.14 1.49 10.47
C LEU A 93 -16.06 2.55 10.19
N THR A 94 -16.17 3.25 9.07
CA THR A 94 -15.28 4.37 8.71
C THR A 94 -15.29 5.41 9.83
N SER A 95 -16.46 5.90 10.25
CA SER A 95 -16.58 6.87 11.34
C SER A 95 -16.02 6.35 12.67
N ALA A 96 -16.27 5.07 13.00
CA ALA A 96 -15.79 4.47 14.24
C ALA A 96 -14.26 4.36 14.31
N LEU A 97 -13.60 4.15 13.17
CA LEU A 97 -12.16 3.95 13.07
C LEU A 97 -11.38 5.19 12.60
N ASN A 98 -12.07 6.23 12.13
CA ASN A 98 -11.42 7.37 11.48
C ASN A 98 -10.39 8.05 12.38
N SER A 99 -10.71 8.23 13.67
CA SER A 99 -9.80 8.90 14.60
C SER A 99 -8.50 8.13 14.80
N GLN A 100 -8.50 6.80 14.66
CA GLN A 100 -7.29 5.98 14.72
C GLN A 100 -6.57 5.92 13.36
N LEU A 101 -7.33 5.81 12.26
CA LEU A 101 -6.77 5.68 10.90
C LEU A 101 -5.98 6.93 10.46
N VAL A 102 -6.37 8.13 10.92
CA VAL A 102 -5.69 9.39 10.56
C VAL A 102 -4.51 9.74 11.46
N ILE A 103 -4.20 8.91 12.47
CA ILE A 103 -3.03 9.10 13.35
C ILE A 103 -1.77 8.90 12.50
N PRO A 104 -0.85 9.89 12.45
CA PRO A 104 0.41 9.72 11.74
C PRO A 104 1.28 8.62 12.38
N ILE A 105 1.87 7.79 11.54
CA ILE A 105 2.79 6.73 11.94
C ILE A 105 4.21 7.19 11.63
N LYS A 106 5.07 7.24 12.64
CA LYS A 106 6.50 7.47 12.45
C LYS A 106 7.20 6.15 12.17
N PHE A 107 8.03 6.11 11.14
CA PHE A 107 8.84 4.95 10.79
C PHE A 107 10.24 5.39 10.35
N GLU A 108 11.18 4.45 10.41
CA GLU A 108 12.52 4.63 9.85
C GLU A 108 12.58 3.98 8.48
N TYR A 109 13.39 4.53 7.59
CA TYR A 109 13.61 3.92 6.29
C TYR A 109 15.01 4.22 5.76
N SER A 110 15.70 3.19 5.30
CA SER A 110 17.05 3.28 4.77
C SER A 110 17.28 2.18 3.76
N ASN A 111 17.68 2.55 2.53
CA ASN A 111 18.08 1.60 1.50
C ASN A 111 17.08 0.45 1.25
N GLY A 112 15.77 0.73 1.37
CA GLY A 112 14.70 -0.24 1.07
C GLY A 112 14.20 -1.02 2.27
N VAL A 113 14.77 -0.77 3.43
CA VAL A 113 14.38 -1.38 4.70
C VAL A 113 13.57 -0.38 5.51
N VAL A 114 12.41 -0.83 6.01
CA VAL A 114 11.53 -0.13 6.96
C VAL A 114 11.76 -0.70 8.36
#